data_AF-A0A2E4S6W4-F1
#
_entry.id   AF-A0A2E4S6W4-F1
#
_cell.length_a   1.000
_cell.length_b   1.000
_cell.length_c   1.000
_cell.angle_alpha   90.00
_cell.angle_beta   90.00
_cell.angle_gamma   90.00
#
_symmetry.space_group_name_H-M   'P 1'
#
loop_
_entity.id
_entity.type
_entity.pdbx_description
1 polymer ?
#
loop_
_entity_poly.entity_id
_entity_poly.type
_entity_poly.pdbx_seq_one_letter_code
_entity_poly.pdbx_strand_id
1 'polypeptide(L)'
;MGAHHCLDDFENPYAEPEVFDDWARYRNVSCHWSLVEEYAVSDAALLVLGLEPQGARAEVRRSYGNDLPAGYEAILNALRTALKCGKIEGSIVPEVERDFNRGAYEVPGTVDCNASCIGRDSLIRWLEEVGYTDCLFFQMRFQKSGYRDPSHPRYSAKLAAVTEAWEAFDEKSDERGTPKQRLATWLRLNAARFGLINDEGKPSENVIEELAKVANWATTGGAPRQALEETDPVNFPF
;
A
#
# COMPACT_ATOMS: atom_id res chain seq x y z
N MET A 1 22.40 51.41 -26.76
CA MET A 1 22.23 50.63 -25.51
C MET A 1 21.08 49.67 -25.72
N GLY A 2 21.29 48.39 -25.43
CA GLY A 2 20.24 47.36 -25.51
C GLY A 2 20.64 46.14 -26.31
N ALA A 3 21.68 45.43 -25.86
CA ALA A 3 21.93 44.04 -26.25
C ALA A 3 21.66 43.17 -25.03
N HIS A 4 20.40 42.76 -24.85
CA HIS A 4 20.01 41.73 -23.89
C HIS A 4 18.83 40.99 -24.51
N HIS A 5 19.12 39.81 -25.07
CA HIS A 5 18.28 38.61 -25.03
C HIS A 5 18.85 37.60 -26.05
N CYS A 6 19.91 36.92 -25.62
CA CYS A 6 20.26 35.60 -26.09
C CYS A 6 20.74 34.88 -24.84
N LEU A 7 20.17 33.70 -24.56
CA LEU A 7 20.53 32.70 -23.54
C LEU A 7 19.38 32.30 -22.59
N ASP A 8 18.19 31.98 -23.11
CA ASP A 8 17.15 31.32 -22.29
C ASP A 8 16.54 30.05 -22.94
N ASP A 9 17.16 29.46 -23.96
CA ASP A 9 16.68 28.19 -24.57
C ASP A 9 17.79 27.14 -24.71
N PHE A 10 18.64 26.99 -23.68
CA PHE A 10 19.51 25.81 -23.59
C PHE A 10 18.80 24.77 -22.73
N GLU A 11 17.89 24.00 -23.35
CA GLU A 11 17.38 22.76 -22.76
C GLU A 11 18.58 21.93 -22.29
N ASN A 12 18.65 21.66 -20.99
CA ASN A 12 19.73 20.90 -20.38
C ASN A 12 19.74 19.48 -20.99
N PRO A 13 20.74 19.12 -21.83
CA PRO A 13 20.81 17.78 -22.41
C PRO A 13 21.22 16.72 -21.38
N TYR A 14 21.47 17.14 -20.14
CA TYR A 14 21.77 16.31 -18.97
C TYR A 14 20.66 16.35 -17.92
N ALA A 15 19.43 16.75 -18.28
CA ALA A 15 18.30 16.42 -17.44
C ALA A 15 18.26 14.88 -17.32
N GLU A 16 18.58 14.35 -16.13
CA GLU A 16 18.44 12.91 -15.88
C GLU A 16 17.01 12.53 -16.27
N PRO A 17 16.82 11.51 -17.13
CA PRO A 17 15.47 11.08 -17.47
C PRO A 17 14.77 10.77 -16.16
N GLU A 18 13.60 11.38 -15.94
CA GLU A 18 12.73 11.00 -14.84
C GLU A 18 12.66 9.47 -14.84
N VAL A 19 13.08 8.84 -13.73
CA VAL A 19 13.10 7.38 -13.61
C VAL A 19 11.66 6.92 -13.65
N PHE A 20 11.17 6.67 -14.85
CA PHE A 20 9.81 6.27 -15.10
C PHE A 20 9.68 4.82 -14.64
N ASP A 21 8.92 4.60 -13.57
CA ASP A 21 8.65 3.26 -13.06
C ASP A 21 7.66 2.55 -14.00
N ASP A 22 8.18 2.00 -15.10
CA ASP A 22 7.43 1.21 -16.09
C ASP A 22 6.69 0.00 -15.48
N TRP A 23 7.04 -0.36 -14.25
CA TRP A 23 6.46 -1.47 -13.50
C TRP A 23 5.28 -1.06 -12.61
N ALA A 24 4.97 0.23 -12.50
CA ALA A 24 3.87 0.75 -11.67
C ALA A 24 2.52 0.08 -11.99
N ARG A 25 2.27 -0.25 -13.27
CA ARG A 25 1.06 -0.95 -13.74
C ARG A 25 0.86 -2.34 -13.12
N TYR A 26 1.91 -2.96 -12.59
CA TYR A 26 1.86 -4.29 -11.96
C TYR A 26 1.82 -4.22 -10.43
N ARG A 27 1.82 -3.04 -9.80
CA ARG A 27 1.84 -2.94 -8.33
C ARG A 27 0.54 -3.35 -7.63
N ASN A 28 -0.54 -3.60 -8.39
CA ASN A 28 -1.80 -4.07 -7.84
C ASN A 28 -1.85 -5.61 -7.85
N VAL A 29 -1.28 -6.22 -6.81
CA VAL A 29 -1.22 -7.68 -6.67
C VAL A 29 -2.56 -8.25 -6.22
N SER A 30 -3.06 -9.24 -6.97
CA SER A 30 -4.30 -9.94 -6.65
C SER A 30 -4.21 -10.69 -5.32
N CYS A 31 -5.26 -10.60 -4.50
CA CYS A 31 -5.33 -11.35 -3.25
C CYS A 31 -5.41 -12.88 -3.44
N HIS A 32 -5.76 -13.34 -4.65
CA HIS A 32 -5.88 -14.75 -4.98
C HIS A 32 -4.54 -15.49 -4.96
N TRP A 33 -3.41 -14.78 -5.07
CA TRP A 33 -2.08 -15.38 -4.89
C TRP A 33 -1.89 -15.99 -3.52
N SER A 34 -2.64 -15.55 -2.50
CA SER A 34 -2.61 -16.15 -1.17
C SER A 34 -3.16 -17.58 -1.10
N LEU A 35 -3.95 -18.00 -2.10
CA LEU A 35 -4.51 -19.35 -2.19
C LEU A 35 -3.51 -20.38 -2.76
N VAL A 36 -2.43 -19.91 -3.36
CA VAL A 36 -1.44 -20.75 -4.02
C VAL A 36 -0.46 -21.29 -2.97
N GLU A 37 -0.28 -22.61 -2.95
CA GLU A 37 0.61 -23.29 -1.99
C GLU A 37 2.09 -23.25 -2.42
N GLU A 38 2.34 -23.26 -3.72
CA GLU A 38 3.69 -23.23 -4.31
C GLU A 38 3.78 -22.22 -5.44
N TYR A 39 4.85 -21.42 -5.45
CA TYR A 39 5.12 -20.43 -6.48
C TYR A 39 6.30 -20.85 -7.34
N ALA A 40 6.26 -20.55 -8.64
CA ALA A 40 7.48 -20.55 -9.43
C ALA A 40 8.48 -19.55 -8.83
N VAL A 41 9.79 -19.86 -8.86
CA VAL A 41 10.83 -18.99 -8.27
C VAL A 41 10.75 -17.57 -8.83
N SER A 42 10.48 -17.42 -10.14
CA SER A 42 10.32 -16.13 -10.80
C SER A 42 9.09 -15.35 -10.33
N ASP A 43 7.97 -16.02 -10.07
CA ASP A 43 6.76 -15.38 -9.54
C ASP A 43 6.94 -14.98 -8.08
N ALA A 44 7.57 -15.84 -7.27
CA ALA A 44 7.89 -15.53 -5.89
C ALA A 44 8.71 -14.24 -5.80
N ALA A 45 9.71 -14.07 -6.68
CA ALA A 45 10.50 -12.84 -6.73
C ALA A 45 9.65 -11.59 -7.06
N LEU A 46 8.70 -11.71 -7.99
CA LEU A 46 7.77 -10.61 -8.32
C LEU A 46 6.85 -10.29 -7.14
N LEU A 47 6.29 -11.30 -6.46
CA LEU A 47 5.42 -11.12 -5.30
C LEU A 47 6.15 -10.49 -4.12
N VAL A 48 7.42 -10.86 -3.88
CA VAL A 48 8.26 -10.21 -2.86
C VAL A 48 8.44 -8.72 -3.15
N LEU A 49 8.60 -8.34 -4.43
CA LEU A 49 8.65 -6.94 -4.87
C LEU A 49 7.29 -6.21 -4.87
N GLY A 50 6.19 -6.92 -4.57
CA GLY A 50 4.85 -6.35 -4.67
C GLY A 50 4.39 -6.13 -6.12
N LEU A 51 4.88 -6.95 -7.06
CA LEU A 51 4.47 -6.93 -8.46
C LEU A 51 3.61 -8.15 -8.80
N GLU A 52 2.54 -7.91 -9.55
CA GLU A 52 1.57 -8.90 -10.01
C GLU A 52 2.21 -9.81 -11.07
N PRO A 53 2.43 -11.10 -10.80
CA PRO A 53 3.06 -12.01 -11.76
C PRO A 53 2.26 -12.14 -13.06
N GLN A 54 0.93 -12.02 -13.00
CA GLN A 54 0.08 -12.02 -14.18
C GLN A 54 0.37 -10.78 -15.05
N GLY A 55 1.02 -11.02 -16.19
CA GLY A 55 1.46 -9.96 -17.10
C GLY A 55 2.92 -9.59 -16.91
N ALA A 56 3.37 -9.36 -15.68
CA ALA A 56 4.78 -9.01 -15.40
C ALA A 56 5.74 -10.14 -15.80
N ARG A 57 5.34 -11.41 -15.66
CA ARG A 57 6.17 -12.56 -16.07
C ARG A 57 6.59 -12.51 -17.53
N ALA A 58 5.68 -12.11 -18.43
CA ALA A 58 5.99 -12.01 -19.85
C ALA A 58 6.93 -10.83 -20.16
N GLU A 59 6.78 -9.74 -19.42
CA GLU A 59 7.62 -8.56 -19.56
C GLU A 59 9.03 -8.80 -19.03
N VAL A 60 9.18 -9.37 -17.84
CA VAL A 60 10.49 -9.73 -17.26
C VAL A 60 11.27 -10.65 -18.20
N ARG A 61 10.59 -11.57 -18.88
CA ARG A 61 11.22 -12.49 -19.83
C ARG A 61 11.76 -11.77 -21.08
N ARG A 62 11.24 -10.59 -21.39
CA ARG A 62 11.63 -9.77 -22.56
C ARG A 62 12.62 -8.67 -22.17
N SER A 63 12.59 -8.22 -20.93
CA SER A 63 13.47 -7.20 -20.37
C SER A 63 14.84 -7.78 -20.01
N TYR A 64 15.86 -6.93 -20.03
CA TYR A 64 17.23 -7.29 -19.64
C TYR A 64 17.91 -6.13 -18.92
N GLY A 65 18.80 -6.44 -17.97
CA GLY A 65 19.60 -5.44 -17.27
C GLY A 65 18.74 -4.37 -16.60
N ASN A 66 18.93 -3.11 -17.01
CA ASN A 66 18.26 -1.95 -16.39
C ASN A 66 16.75 -1.87 -16.67
N ASP A 67 16.23 -2.65 -17.62
CA ASP A 67 14.79 -2.67 -17.93
C ASP A 67 13.99 -3.55 -16.94
N LEU A 68 14.69 -4.30 -16.08
CA LEU A 68 14.09 -5.13 -15.05
C LEU A 68 13.65 -4.28 -13.85
N PRO A 69 12.66 -4.76 -13.07
CA PRO A 69 12.26 -4.04 -11.88
C PRO A 69 13.43 -3.99 -10.90
N ALA A 70 13.63 -2.83 -10.28
CA ALA A 70 14.71 -2.63 -9.32
C ALA A 70 14.67 -3.71 -8.21
N GLY A 71 15.80 -4.38 -7.98
CA GLY A 71 15.91 -5.44 -6.98
C GLY A 71 15.45 -6.83 -7.43
N TYR A 72 14.85 -6.98 -8.61
CA TYR A 72 14.33 -8.27 -9.11
C TYR A 72 15.42 -9.33 -9.20
N GLU A 73 16.56 -9.04 -9.83
CA GLU A 73 17.65 -10.00 -9.96
C GLU A 73 18.25 -10.38 -8.62
N ALA A 74 18.34 -9.43 -7.68
CA ALA A 74 18.87 -9.68 -6.35
C ALA A 74 17.97 -10.67 -5.58
N ILE A 75 16.66 -10.45 -5.61
CA ILE A 75 15.67 -11.33 -4.97
C ILE A 75 15.65 -12.69 -5.67
N LEU A 76 15.61 -12.72 -7.01
CA LEU A 76 15.60 -13.95 -7.78
C LEU A 76 16.83 -14.82 -7.46
N ASN A 77 18.01 -14.22 -7.39
CA ASN A 77 19.26 -14.92 -7.04
C ASN A 77 19.27 -15.38 -5.58
N ALA A 78 18.71 -14.59 -4.65
CA ALA A 78 18.58 -14.98 -3.26
C ALA A 78 17.68 -16.20 -3.11
N LEU A 79 16.50 -16.20 -3.75
CA LEU A 79 15.56 -17.32 -3.75
C LEU A 79 16.16 -18.56 -4.41
N ARG A 80 16.80 -18.41 -5.56
CA ARG A 80 17.51 -19.49 -6.26
C ARG A 80 18.56 -20.13 -5.36
N THR A 81 19.34 -19.34 -4.64
CA THR A 81 20.40 -19.83 -3.75
C THR A 81 19.81 -20.50 -2.51
N ALA A 82 18.77 -19.91 -1.92
CA ALA A 82 18.09 -20.46 -0.76
C ALA A 82 17.44 -21.82 -1.07
N LEU A 83 16.84 -21.97 -2.26
CA LEU A 83 16.30 -23.23 -2.75
C LEU A 83 17.41 -24.28 -2.97
N LYS A 84 18.51 -23.91 -3.65
CA LYS A 84 19.67 -24.81 -3.83
C LYS A 84 20.28 -25.29 -2.53
N CYS A 85 20.36 -24.42 -1.52
CA CYS A 85 20.91 -24.76 -0.21
C CYS A 85 19.92 -25.47 0.72
N GLY A 86 18.68 -25.71 0.28
CA GLY A 86 17.65 -26.34 1.11
C GLY A 86 17.17 -25.48 2.29
N LYS A 87 17.40 -24.17 2.24
CA LYS A 87 16.84 -23.23 3.24
C LYS A 87 15.35 -22.97 3.01
N ILE A 88 14.91 -23.16 1.77
CA ILE A 88 13.51 -23.06 1.36
C ILE A 88 13.13 -24.42 0.77
N GLU A 89 11.98 -24.94 1.18
CA GLU A 89 11.38 -26.16 0.64
C GLU A 89 10.77 -25.89 -0.74
N GLY A 90 10.95 -26.83 -1.67
CA GLY A 90 10.45 -26.71 -3.03
C GLY A 90 11.01 -27.78 -3.96
N SER A 91 10.66 -27.67 -5.24
CA SER A 91 11.11 -28.57 -6.30
C SER A 91 12.10 -27.84 -7.22
N ILE A 92 13.22 -28.50 -7.52
CA ILE A 92 14.24 -27.97 -8.43
C ILE A 92 14.12 -28.68 -9.77
N VAL A 93 13.93 -27.89 -10.83
CA VAL A 93 14.03 -28.32 -12.22
C VAL A 93 15.30 -27.70 -12.81
N PRO A 94 16.25 -28.50 -13.31
CA PRO A 94 17.44 -27.98 -13.98
C PRO A 94 17.11 -27.20 -15.25
N GLU A 95 17.95 -26.23 -15.61
CA GLU A 95 17.84 -25.56 -16.92
C GLU A 95 18.18 -26.54 -18.04
N VAL A 96 17.46 -26.41 -19.17
CA VAL A 96 17.68 -27.25 -20.35
C VAL A 96 18.32 -26.41 -21.44
N GLU A 97 19.54 -26.77 -21.82
CA GLU A 97 20.23 -26.20 -22.96
C GLU A 97 19.96 -27.02 -24.22
N ARG A 98 19.94 -26.35 -25.37
CA ARG A 98 19.84 -27.01 -26.68
C ARG A 98 21.12 -26.77 -27.45
N ASP A 99 21.85 -27.85 -27.68
CA ASP A 99 22.97 -27.88 -28.62
C ASP A 99 22.49 -28.50 -29.94
N PHE A 100 22.81 -27.85 -31.06
CA PHE A 100 22.54 -28.35 -32.41
C PHE A 100 23.07 -29.78 -32.63
N ASN A 101 24.17 -30.17 -31.97
CA ASN A 101 24.79 -31.47 -32.15
C ASN A 101 24.29 -32.55 -31.15
N ARG A 102 23.83 -32.13 -29.97
CA ARG A 102 23.51 -33.04 -28.85
C ARG A 102 22.03 -33.13 -28.52
N GLY A 103 21.22 -32.24 -29.08
CA GLY A 103 19.81 -32.08 -28.69
C GLY A 103 19.66 -31.32 -27.38
N ALA A 104 18.50 -31.46 -26.75
CA ALA A 104 18.22 -30.85 -25.45
C ALA A 104 18.86 -31.67 -24.32
N TYR A 105 19.63 -31.04 -23.44
CA TYR A 105 20.18 -31.67 -22.25
C TYR A 105 20.03 -30.79 -21.02
N GLU A 106 19.85 -31.42 -19.87
CA GLU A 106 19.82 -30.74 -18.57
C GLU A 106 21.21 -30.29 -18.17
N VAL A 107 21.34 -29.06 -17.68
CA VAL A 107 22.58 -28.52 -17.13
C VAL A 107 22.62 -28.84 -15.63
N PRO A 108 23.50 -29.74 -15.15
CA PRO A 108 23.51 -30.13 -13.75
C PRO A 108 23.84 -28.95 -12.83
N GLY A 109 23.07 -28.82 -11.74
CA GLY A 109 23.30 -27.78 -10.73
C GLY A 109 22.76 -26.40 -11.08
N THR A 110 22.06 -26.22 -12.20
CA THR A 110 21.27 -25.01 -12.50
C THR A 110 19.85 -25.13 -11.95
N VAL A 111 19.11 -24.03 -11.96
CA VAL A 111 17.71 -23.95 -11.50
C VAL A 111 16.96 -23.11 -12.51
N ASP A 112 16.06 -23.75 -13.25
CA ASP A 112 15.10 -23.06 -14.08
C ASP A 112 14.09 -22.37 -13.16
N CYS A 113 14.22 -21.05 -13.00
CA CYS A 113 13.39 -20.27 -12.09
C CYS A 113 11.91 -20.22 -12.51
N ASN A 114 11.56 -20.61 -13.74
CA ASN A 114 10.18 -20.63 -14.21
C ASN A 114 9.52 -22.00 -14.01
N ALA A 115 10.32 -23.07 -14.01
CA ALA A 115 9.83 -24.44 -13.84
C ALA A 115 10.00 -24.97 -12.40
N SER A 116 10.98 -24.44 -11.66
CA SER A 116 11.21 -24.76 -10.25
C SER A 116 10.19 -24.06 -9.37
N CYS A 117 9.74 -24.74 -8.32
CA CYS A 117 8.74 -24.22 -7.38
C CYS A 117 9.32 -24.07 -5.97
N ILE A 118 8.74 -23.13 -5.22
CA ILE A 118 9.02 -22.84 -3.82
C ILE A 118 7.71 -22.93 -3.04
N GLY A 119 7.73 -23.62 -1.90
CA GLY A 119 6.60 -23.66 -0.98
C GLY A 119 6.36 -22.31 -0.30
N ARG A 120 5.11 -21.83 -0.32
CA ARG A 120 4.70 -20.54 0.25
C ARG A 120 5.10 -20.38 1.70
N ASP A 121 4.76 -21.34 2.55
CA ASP A 121 4.99 -21.22 3.99
C ASP A 121 6.47 -21.28 4.33
N SER A 122 7.25 -22.05 3.57
CA SER A 122 8.71 -22.08 3.71
C SER A 122 9.35 -20.77 3.25
N LEU A 123 8.85 -20.15 2.18
CA LEU A 123 9.29 -18.84 1.73
C LEU A 123 9.04 -17.78 2.81
N ILE A 124 7.83 -17.75 3.37
CA ILE A 124 7.47 -16.76 4.40
C ILE A 124 8.37 -16.91 5.62
N ARG A 125 8.57 -18.14 6.11
CA ARG A 125 9.48 -18.42 7.23
C ARG A 125 10.90 -17.93 6.95
N TRP A 126 11.43 -18.24 5.77
CA TRP A 126 12.77 -17.82 5.39
C TRP A 126 12.91 -16.29 5.28
N LEU A 127 11.90 -15.60 4.76
CA LEU A 127 11.87 -14.13 4.71
C LEU A 127 11.86 -13.52 6.12
N GLU A 128 11.10 -14.09 7.05
CA GLU A 128 11.12 -13.70 8.48
C GLU A 128 12.52 -13.88 9.08
N GLU A 129 13.18 -15.02 8.84
CA GLU A 129 14.53 -15.33 9.36
C GLU A 129 15.60 -14.38 8.81
N VAL A 130 15.49 -13.98 7.55
CA VAL A 130 16.40 -13.00 6.93
C VAL A 130 16.09 -11.57 7.39
N GLY A 131 14.94 -11.35 8.04
CA GLY A 131 14.49 -10.03 8.50
C GLY A 131 13.85 -9.19 7.39
N TYR A 132 13.48 -9.79 6.26
CA TYR A 132 12.81 -9.11 5.17
C TYR A 132 11.30 -9.21 5.32
N THR A 133 10.70 -8.24 6.03
CA THR A 133 9.26 -8.22 6.31
C THR A 133 8.47 -7.24 5.45
N ASP A 134 9.15 -6.44 4.63
CA ASP A 134 8.51 -5.44 3.76
C ASP A 134 8.05 -6.06 2.43
N CYS A 135 7.07 -6.97 2.50
CA CYS A 135 6.47 -7.58 1.31
C CYS A 135 5.02 -8.00 1.52
N LEU A 136 4.36 -8.30 0.40
CA LEU A 136 2.93 -8.64 0.35
C LEU A 136 2.56 -9.76 1.32
N PHE A 137 3.42 -10.77 1.48
CA PHE A 137 3.12 -11.94 2.32
C PHE A 137 2.84 -11.58 3.78
N PHE A 138 3.48 -10.52 4.29
CA PHE A 138 3.23 -10.00 5.63
C PHE A 138 2.09 -9.00 5.64
N GLN A 139 1.96 -8.18 4.59
CA GLN A 139 0.85 -7.22 4.43
C GLN A 139 -0.52 -7.91 4.34
N MET A 140 -0.62 -9.07 3.68
CA MET A 140 -1.86 -9.84 3.60
C MET A 140 -2.33 -10.37 4.96
N ARG A 141 -1.41 -10.65 5.90
CA ARG A 141 -1.77 -11.07 7.26
C ARG A 141 -2.44 -9.94 8.06
N PHE A 142 -2.17 -8.67 7.70
CA PHE A 142 -2.80 -7.50 8.33
C PHE A 142 -4.21 -7.18 7.77
N GLN A 143 -4.61 -7.80 6.65
CA GLN A 143 -5.92 -7.59 6.01
C GLN A 143 -6.99 -8.58 6.52
N LYS A 144 -7.06 -8.79 7.84
CA LYS A 144 -8.24 -9.32 8.51
C LYS A 144 -8.47 -8.59 9.82
N SER A 145 -8.50 -7.27 9.73
CA SER A 145 -9.02 -6.46 10.81
C SER A 145 -10.54 -6.70 10.85
N GLY A 146 -10.96 -7.76 11.54
CA GLY A 146 -12.36 -8.23 11.63
C GLY A 146 -13.34 -7.21 12.24
N TYR A 147 -12.90 -5.97 12.49
CA TYR A 147 -13.75 -4.89 12.97
C TYR A 147 -14.83 -4.47 11.96
N ARG A 148 -14.65 -4.76 10.66
CA ARG A 148 -15.68 -4.51 9.63
C ARG A 148 -16.67 -5.66 9.43
N ASP A 149 -16.40 -6.82 10.01
CA ASP A 149 -17.23 -8.02 9.83
C ASP A 149 -18.34 -8.04 10.90
N PRO A 150 -19.63 -7.85 10.53
CA PRO A 150 -20.72 -7.85 11.50
C PRO A 150 -20.92 -9.20 12.22
N SER A 151 -20.40 -10.29 11.64
CA SER A 151 -20.45 -11.62 12.24
C SER A 151 -19.32 -11.90 13.24
N HIS A 152 -18.34 -10.98 13.33
CA HIS A 152 -17.22 -11.15 14.24
C HIS A 152 -17.66 -11.02 15.71
N PRO A 153 -17.25 -11.92 16.63
CA PRO A 153 -17.69 -11.89 18.03
C PRO A 153 -17.40 -10.58 18.79
N ARG A 154 -16.42 -9.80 18.32
CA ARG A 154 -16.02 -8.50 18.86
C ARG A 154 -16.40 -7.34 17.93
N TYR A 155 -17.31 -7.56 17.00
CA TYR A 155 -17.79 -6.51 16.12
C TYR A 155 -18.42 -5.37 16.92
N SER A 156 -18.14 -4.15 16.50
CA SER A 156 -18.76 -2.94 17.05
C SER A 156 -19.16 -2.04 15.90
N ALA A 157 -20.46 -1.86 15.69
CA ALA A 157 -20.99 -0.99 14.65
C ALA A 157 -20.50 0.45 14.82
N LYS A 158 -20.29 0.90 16.06
CA LYS A 158 -19.72 2.23 16.37
C LYS A 158 -18.27 2.36 15.91
N LEU A 159 -17.45 1.33 16.12
CA LEU A 159 -16.06 1.31 15.66
C LEU A 159 -16.00 1.32 14.13
N ALA A 160 -16.78 0.45 13.49
CA ALA A 160 -16.88 0.42 12.02
C ALA A 160 -17.33 1.77 11.45
N ALA A 161 -18.33 2.41 12.06
CA ALA A 161 -18.81 3.73 11.64
C ALA A 161 -17.74 4.81 11.75
N VAL A 162 -16.98 4.84 12.85
CA VAL A 162 -15.88 5.80 13.06
C VAL A 162 -14.77 5.61 12.05
N THR A 163 -14.34 4.38 11.83
CA THR A 163 -13.26 4.08 10.88
C THR A 163 -13.68 4.40 9.44
N GLU A 164 -14.89 4.01 9.04
CA GLU A 164 -15.38 4.33 7.69
C GLU A 164 -15.63 5.83 7.49
N ALA A 165 -16.13 6.55 8.50
CA ALA A 165 -16.27 8.00 8.42
C ALA A 165 -14.93 8.70 8.23
N TRP A 166 -13.89 8.23 8.93
CA TRP A 166 -12.53 8.75 8.82
C TRP A 166 -11.93 8.48 7.43
N GLU A 167 -12.09 7.27 6.91
CA GLU A 167 -11.60 6.90 5.57
C GLU A 167 -12.36 7.56 4.42
N ALA A 168 -13.65 7.85 4.62
CA ALA A 168 -14.48 8.52 3.62
C ALA A 168 -14.24 10.04 3.55
N PHE A 169 -13.36 10.57 4.39
CA PHE A 169 -13.09 12.01 4.40
C PHE A 169 -12.25 12.43 3.20
N ASP A 170 -12.78 13.34 2.40
CA ASP A 170 -12.08 13.94 1.26
C ASP A 170 -11.66 15.39 1.57
N GLU A 171 -10.35 15.63 1.65
CA GLU A 171 -9.80 16.98 1.87
C GLU A 171 -10.10 17.94 0.71
N LYS A 172 -10.29 17.42 -0.51
CA LYS A 172 -10.48 18.24 -1.73
C LYS A 172 -11.94 18.59 -2.02
N SER A 173 -12.88 18.07 -1.23
CA SER A 173 -14.29 18.35 -1.44
C SER A 173 -14.62 19.83 -1.15
N ASP A 174 -15.59 20.39 -1.88
CA ASP A 174 -16.13 21.73 -1.63
C ASP A 174 -17.06 21.81 -0.39
N GLU A 175 -17.17 20.72 0.39
CA GLU A 175 -17.98 20.70 1.61
C GLU A 175 -17.43 21.66 2.66
N ARG A 176 -18.27 22.63 3.05
CA ARG A 176 -17.93 23.60 4.09
C ARG A 176 -17.98 22.96 5.48
N GLY A 177 -17.03 23.33 6.33
CA GLY A 177 -17.03 23.01 7.76
C GLY A 177 -15.70 22.47 8.25
N THR A 178 -15.58 22.36 9.57
CA THR A 178 -14.43 21.70 10.21
C THR A 178 -14.45 20.19 9.94
N PRO A 179 -13.31 19.48 10.03
CA PRO A 179 -13.28 18.03 9.88
C PRO A 179 -14.30 17.32 10.77
N LYS A 180 -14.42 17.73 12.05
CA LYS A 180 -15.45 17.22 12.97
C LYS A 180 -16.89 17.40 12.43
N GLN A 181 -17.21 18.56 11.89
CA GLN A 181 -18.56 18.83 11.36
C GLN A 181 -18.88 17.95 10.15
N ARG A 182 -17.92 17.79 9.24
CA ARG A 182 -18.07 16.96 8.04
C ARG A 182 -18.19 15.48 8.40
N LEU A 183 -17.38 14.99 9.34
CA LEU A 183 -17.50 13.65 9.91
C LEU A 183 -18.87 13.41 10.55
N ALA A 184 -19.38 14.37 11.32
CA ALA A 184 -20.73 14.28 11.89
C ALA A 184 -21.81 14.22 10.81
N THR A 185 -21.70 15.02 9.74
CA THR A 185 -22.62 14.95 8.59
C THR A 185 -22.59 13.58 7.93
N TRP A 186 -21.41 13.03 7.66
CA TRP A 186 -21.27 11.70 7.09
C TRP A 186 -21.91 10.61 7.97
N LEU A 187 -21.67 10.67 9.29
CA LEU A 187 -22.24 9.74 10.27
C LEU A 187 -23.77 9.85 10.35
N ARG A 188 -24.35 11.05 10.23
CA ARG A 188 -25.82 11.23 10.17
C ARG A 188 -26.41 10.57 8.93
N LEU A 189 -25.79 10.77 7.76
CA LEU A 189 -26.23 10.18 6.50
C LEU A 189 -26.17 8.65 6.52
N ASN A 190 -25.23 8.08 7.27
CA ASN A 190 -25.03 6.64 7.40
C ASN A 190 -25.59 6.05 8.72
N ALA A 191 -26.34 6.83 9.51
CA ALA A 191 -26.71 6.45 10.88
C ALA A 191 -27.51 5.13 10.94
N ALA A 192 -28.48 4.96 10.03
CA ALA A 192 -29.30 3.75 9.96
C ALA A 192 -28.47 2.48 9.71
N ARG A 193 -27.44 2.58 8.85
CA ARG A 193 -26.57 1.46 8.48
C ARG A 193 -25.79 0.90 9.67
N PHE A 194 -25.40 1.77 10.60
CA PHE A 194 -24.63 1.41 11.78
C PHE A 194 -25.47 1.29 13.06
N GLY A 195 -26.80 1.32 12.96
CA GLY A 195 -27.69 1.28 14.11
C GLY A 195 -27.55 2.49 15.04
N LEU A 196 -27.11 3.63 14.51
CA LEU A 196 -26.95 4.90 15.24
C LEU A 196 -28.25 5.72 15.24
N ILE A 197 -29.38 5.03 15.35
CA ILE A 197 -30.72 5.62 15.38
C ILE A 197 -31.35 5.43 16.76
N ASN A 198 -32.24 6.33 17.14
CA ASN A 198 -33.05 6.22 18.35
C ASN A 198 -34.30 5.36 18.10
N ASP A 199 -35.11 5.17 19.15
CA ASP A 199 -36.35 4.38 19.10
C ASP A 199 -37.40 4.94 18.13
N GLU A 200 -37.28 6.21 17.70
CA GLU A 200 -38.11 6.85 16.69
C GLU A 200 -37.57 6.69 15.26
N GLY A 201 -36.44 5.98 15.08
CA GLY A 201 -35.78 5.82 13.78
C GLY A 201 -34.99 7.04 13.31
N LYS A 202 -34.80 8.06 14.16
CA LYS A 202 -34.00 9.26 13.85
C LYS A 202 -32.54 9.09 14.28
N PRO A 203 -31.58 9.74 13.62
CA PRO A 203 -30.18 9.70 14.03
C PRO A 203 -29.98 10.12 15.49
N SER A 204 -29.21 9.33 16.25
CA SER A 204 -28.88 9.62 17.64
C SER A 204 -27.78 10.68 17.72
N GLU A 205 -28.20 11.95 17.75
CA GLU A 205 -27.32 13.11 17.63
C GLU A 205 -26.18 13.12 18.66
N ASN A 206 -26.48 12.79 19.92
CA ASN A 206 -25.48 12.72 20.98
C ASN A 206 -24.40 11.66 20.69
N VAL A 207 -24.80 10.49 20.18
CA VAL A 207 -23.85 9.41 19.85
C VAL A 207 -23.00 9.82 18.65
N ILE A 208 -23.62 10.41 17.63
CA ILE A 208 -22.93 10.86 16.43
C ILE A 208 -21.89 11.94 16.77
N GLU A 209 -22.23 12.88 17.66
CA GLU A 209 -21.27 13.90 18.05
C GLU A 209 -20.05 13.32 18.76
N GLU A 210 -20.24 12.34 19.66
CA GLU A 210 -19.15 11.64 20.32
C GLU A 210 -18.28 10.85 19.33
N LEU A 211 -18.88 10.13 18.39
CA LEU A 211 -18.13 9.41 17.36
C LEU A 211 -17.35 10.36 16.45
N ALA A 212 -17.92 11.51 16.08
CA ALA A 212 -17.23 12.53 15.31
C ALA A 212 -16.04 13.15 16.09
N LYS A 213 -16.14 13.26 17.42
CA LYS A 213 -15.00 13.68 18.26
C LYS A 213 -13.88 12.63 18.22
N VAL A 214 -14.22 11.35 18.33
CA VAL A 214 -13.25 10.24 18.26
C VAL A 214 -12.54 10.20 16.91
N ALA A 215 -13.27 10.40 15.81
CA ALA A 215 -12.72 10.39 14.46
C ALA A 215 -11.91 11.64 14.10
N ASN A 216 -12.05 12.75 14.84
CA ASN A 216 -11.44 14.02 14.45
C ASN A 216 -9.94 14.08 14.77
N TRP A 217 -9.08 14.09 13.74
CA TRP A 217 -7.63 14.28 13.89
C TRP A 217 -7.21 15.74 14.02
N ALA A 218 -8.06 16.69 13.59
CA ALA A 218 -7.78 18.13 13.65
C ALA A 218 -8.21 18.70 15.02
N THR A 219 -7.33 18.62 16.01
CA THR A 219 -7.62 18.95 17.41
C THR A 219 -7.47 20.43 17.78
N THR A 220 -6.87 21.25 16.90
CA THR A 220 -6.47 22.65 17.18
C THR A 220 -7.44 23.72 16.65
N GLY A 221 -8.73 23.39 16.48
CA GLY A 221 -9.74 24.27 15.87
C GLY A 221 -10.70 24.96 16.86
N GLY A 222 -10.23 25.43 18.02
CA GLY A 222 -11.03 26.20 18.98
C GLY A 222 -11.01 27.70 18.66
N ALA A 223 -12.19 28.35 18.66
CA ALA A 223 -12.43 29.77 18.37
C ALA A 223 -11.46 30.76 19.06
N PRO A 224 -11.18 31.94 18.46
CA PRO A 224 -10.30 32.95 19.05
C PRO A 224 -10.85 33.49 20.38
N ARG A 225 -9.93 33.77 21.31
CA ARG A 225 -10.19 34.36 22.64
C ARG A 225 -11.02 35.63 22.52
N GLN A 226 -12.00 35.78 23.42
CA GLN A 226 -12.63 37.07 23.68
C GLN A 226 -11.52 38.11 23.93
N ALA A 227 -11.50 39.16 23.10
CA ALA A 227 -10.70 40.34 23.38
C ALA A 227 -11.18 40.89 24.73
N LEU A 228 -10.27 40.96 25.70
CA LEU A 228 -10.49 41.77 26.89
C LEU A 228 -10.69 43.21 26.41
N GLU A 229 -11.84 43.80 26.74
CA GLU A 229 -12.03 45.24 26.62
C GLU A 229 -10.87 45.95 27.35
N GLU A 230 -10.04 46.66 26.59
CA GLU A 230 -9.16 47.67 27.15
C GLU A 230 -10.04 48.74 27.79
N THR A 231 -10.13 48.72 29.11
CA THR A 231 -10.68 49.84 29.86
C THR A 231 -9.72 51.02 29.73
N ASP A 232 -10.15 52.07 29.04
CA ASP A 232 -9.44 53.35 28.93
C ASP A 232 -9.04 53.90 30.32
N PRO A 233 -7.84 54.48 30.49
CA PRO A 233 -7.47 55.09 31.75
C PRO A 233 -8.29 56.36 31.97
N VAL A 234 -9.06 56.36 33.07
CA VAL A 234 -9.76 57.53 33.60
C VAL A 234 -8.76 58.66 33.87
N ASN A 235 -8.89 59.74 33.11
CA ASN A 235 -8.15 60.98 33.29
C ASN A 235 -8.68 61.72 34.53
N PHE A 236 -7.91 61.75 35.63
CA PHE A 236 -8.23 62.58 36.80
C PHE A 236 -7.58 63.97 36.66
N PRO A 237 -8.36 65.06 36.72
CA PRO A 237 -7.80 66.40 36.71
C PRO A 237 -7.30 66.79 38.10
N PHE A 238 -6.09 67.34 38.17
CA PHE A 238 -5.65 68.24 39.24
C PHE A 238 -5.04 69.49 38.61
#